data_AF-A0A7K1JLY3-F1
#
_entry.id   AF-A0A7K1JLY3-F1
#
_cell.length_a   1.000
_cell.length_b   1.000
_cell.length_c   1.000
_cell.angle_alpha   90.00
_cell.angle_beta   90.00
_cell.angle_gamma   90.00
#
_symmetry.space_group_name_H-M   'P 1'
#
loop_
_entity.id
_entity.type
_entity.pdbx_description
1 polymer ?
#
loop_
_entity_poly.entity_id
_entity_poly.type
_entity_poly.pdbx_seq_one_letter_code
_entity_poly.pdbx_strand_id
1 'polypeptide(L)'
;MKTFTVRGARIHSRADLFTELGHSVNGAGGYFGSNLDALADCLGGSYGTPDDEPFRFVLTDSAKAKAALDSHTWSGLLEVFDSVGVDLVLR
;
A
#
# COMPACT_ATOMS: atom_id res chain seq x y z
N MET A 1 -15.77 -7.72 -1.27
CA MET A 1 -14.50 -7.14 -0.78
C MET A 1 -13.67 -6.66 -1.97
N LYS A 2 -13.56 -5.34 -2.12
CA LYS A 2 -12.70 -4.70 -3.14
C LYS A 2 -11.24 -5.11 -2.92
N THR A 3 -10.50 -5.35 -4.00
CA THR A 3 -9.08 -5.69 -3.94
C THR A 3 -8.28 -4.68 -4.75
N PHE A 4 -7.35 -3.99 -4.09
CA PHE A 4 -6.39 -3.10 -4.73
C PHE A 4 -5.11 -3.87 -5.04
N THR A 5 -4.59 -3.74 -6.27
CA THR A 5 -3.38 -4.47 -6.70
C THR A 5 -2.21 -3.53 -6.79
N VAL A 6 -1.27 -3.65 -5.85
CA VAL A 6 0.01 -2.93 -5.84
C VAL A 6 1.02 -3.74 -6.63
N ARG A 7 1.56 -3.16 -7.71
CA ARG A 7 2.49 -3.85 -8.60
C ARG A 7 3.92 -3.73 -8.07
N GLY A 8 4.36 -4.67 -7.25
CA GLY A 8 5.69 -4.63 -6.62
C GLY A 8 6.86 -4.65 -7.62
N ALA A 9 6.65 -5.15 -8.85
CA ALA A 9 7.64 -5.04 -9.92
C ALA A 9 7.98 -3.60 -10.34
N ARG A 10 7.13 -2.62 -9.99
CA ARG A 10 7.37 -1.19 -10.23
C ARG A 10 7.94 -0.45 -9.03
N ILE A 11 8.15 -1.14 -7.90
CA ILE A 11 8.69 -0.54 -6.69
C ILE A 11 10.21 -0.73 -6.70
N HIS A 12 10.94 0.35 -6.98
CA HIS A 12 12.41 0.37 -6.96
C HIS A 12 12.97 1.23 -5.83
N SER A 13 12.10 1.97 -5.14
CA SER A 13 12.43 2.88 -4.06
C SER A 13 11.24 3.07 -3.13
N ARG A 14 11.48 3.70 -1.97
CA ARG A 14 10.42 4.13 -1.06
C ARG A 14 9.41 5.09 -1.72
N ALA A 15 9.86 5.95 -2.63
CA ALA A 15 8.96 6.87 -3.33
C ALA A 15 8.03 6.11 -4.30
N ASP A 16 8.54 5.08 -4.96
CA ASP A 16 7.75 4.25 -5.86
C ASP A 16 6.67 3.46 -5.10
N LEU A 17 6.96 3.01 -3.87
CA LEU A 17 5.97 2.34 -3.02
C LEU A 17 4.71 3.20 -2.84
N PHE A 18 4.88 4.44 -2.40
CA PHE A 18 3.75 5.35 -2.18
C PHE A 18 3.08 5.77 -3.49
N THR A 19 3.86 5.93 -4.56
CA THR A 19 3.32 6.20 -5.90
C THR A 19 2.45 5.05 -6.40
N GLU A 20 2.88 3.80 -6.23
CA GLU A 20 2.10 2.64 -6.67
C GLU A 20 0.90 2.34 -5.77
N LEU A 21 0.96 2.65 -4.47
CA LEU A 21 -0.22 2.64 -3.59
C LEU A 21 -1.26 3.64 -4.09
N GLY A 22 -0.84 4.88 -4.35
CA GLY A 22 -1.68 5.93 -4.92
C GLY A 22 -2.28 5.54 -6.27
N HIS A 23 -1.46 4.97 -7.16
CA HIS A 23 -1.92 4.44 -8.44
C HIS A 23 -3.00 3.38 -8.27
N SER A 24 -2.78 2.45 -7.34
CA SER A 24 -3.66 1.30 -7.13
C SER A 24 -5.05 1.71 -6.66
N VAL A 25 -5.13 2.73 -5.80
CA VAL A 25 -6.40 3.19 -5.20
C VAL A 25 -7.09 4.23 -6.08
N ASN A 26 -6.35 5.24 -6.52
CA ASN A 26 -6.90 6.47 -7.11
C ASN A 26 -6.52 6.68 -8.59
N GLY A 27 -5.90 5.69 -9.23
CA GLY A 27 -5.51 5.75 -10.63
C GLY A 27 -4.21 6.52 -10.87
N ALA A 28 -3.83 6.72 -12.13
CA ALA A 28 -2.54 7.32 -12.50
C ALA A 28 -2.34 8.71 -11.85
N GLY A 29 -1.23 8.89 -11.13
CA GLY A 29 -0.94 10.11 -10.38
C GLY A 29 -1.76 10.28 -9.09
N GLY A 30 -2.56 9.28 -8.72
CA GLY A 30 -3.35 9.25 -7.50
C GLY A 30 -2.48 9.29 -6.25
N TYR A 31 -3.01 9.89 -5.19
CA TYR A 31 -2.38 9.96 -3.88
C TYR A 31 -2.98 8.91 -2.94
N PHE A 32 -2.15 8.24 -2.14
CA PHE A 32 -2.60 7.38 -1.05
C PHE A 32 -1.50 7.27 0.01
N GLY A 33 -1.15 8.43 0.59
CA GLY A 33 -0.04 8.59 1.52
C GLY A 33 1.30 8.84 0.83
N SER A 34 2.20 9.58 1.49
CA SER A 34 3.58 9.81 1.03
C SER A 34 4.64 9.36 2.05
N ASN A 35 4.21 8.79 3.17
CA ASN A 35 5.01 8.17 4.22
C ASN A 35 4.13 7.15 4.99
N LEU A 36 4.67 6.48 6.01
CA LEU A 36 3.95 5.43 6.74
C LEU A 36 2.79 5.97 7.58
N ASP A 37 2.95 7.13 8.22
CA ASP A 37 1.89 7.77 9.00
C ASP A 37 0.72 8.20 8.11
N ALA A 38 1.03 8.86 6.98
CA ALA A 38 0.03 9.27 6.00
C ALA A 38 -0.64 8.07 5.31
N LEU A 39 0.05 6.94 5.19
CA LEU A 39 -0.56 5.70 4.72
C LEU A 39 -1.56 5.15 5.74
N ALA A 40 -1.22 5.16 7.03
CA ALA A 40 -2.15 4.75 8.09
C ALA A 40 -3.42 5.63 8.08
N ASP A 41 -3.26 6.95 7.94
CA ASP A 41 -4.39 7.88 7.78
C ASP A 41 -5.25 7.54 6.56
N CYS A 42 -4.62 7.23 5.42
CA CYS A 42 -5.34 6.88 4.18
C CYS A 42 -6.09 5.55 4.27
N LEU A 43 -5.55 4.56 4.98
CA LEU A 43 -6.19 3.27 5.21
C LEU A 43 -7.41 3.38 6.12
N GLY A 44 -7.49 4.42 6.96
CA GLY A 44 -8.63 4.70 7.83
C GLY A 44 -9.94 5.04 7.13
N GLY A 45 -9.94 5.24 5.81
CA GLY A 45 -11.13 5.53 4.99
C GLY A 45 -11.13 6.93 4.38
N SER A 46 -12.08 7.22 3.49
CA SER A 46 -12.29 8.53 2.84
C SER A 46 -11.17 9.07 1.92
N TYR A 47 -10.18 8.23 1.56
CA TYR A 47 -9.11 8.57 0.60
C TYR A 47 -9.13 7.68 -0.67
N GLY A 48 -10.32 7.23 -1.08
CA GLY A 48 -10.54 6.39 -2.28
C GLY A 48 -10.72 4.89 -2.00
N THR A 49 -10.50 4.47 -0.76
CA THR A 49 -10.99 3.21 -0.22
C THR A 49 -12.49 3.30 0.10
N PRO A 50 -13.24 2.19 0.04
CA PRO A 50 -14.64 2.19 0.46
C PRO A 50 -14.79 2.51 1.96
N ASP A 51 -15.86 3.24 2.32
CA ASP A 51 -16.14 3.63 3.71
C ASP A 51 -17.03 2.62 4.47
N ASP A 52 -17.85 1.84 3.74
CA ASP A 52 -18.91 0.99 4.30
C ASP A 52 -18.77 -0.50 3.95
N GLU A 53 -17.69 -0.89 3.29
CA GLU A 53 -17.39 -2.29 2.96
C GLU A 53 -15.92 -2.66 3.18
N PRO A 54 -15.62 -3.91 3.57
CA PRO A 54 -14.25 -4.37 3.71
C PRO A 54 -13.53 -4.37 2.36
N PHE A 55 -12.25 -4.01 2.40
CA PHE A 55 -11.32 -4.02 1.27
C PHE A 55 -9.98 -4.63 1.69
N ARG A 56 -9.16 -4.97 0.69
CA ARG A 56 -7.80 -5.49 0.91
C ARG A 56 -6.83 -5.03 -0.17
N PHE A 57 -5.55 -5.25 0.09
CA PHE A 57 -4.47 -5.03 -0.86
C PHE A 57 -3.77 -6.34 -1.21
N VAL A 58 -3.31 -6.44 -2.45
CA VAL A 58 -2.43 -7.51 -2.94
C VAL A 58 -1.17 -6.87 -3.48
N LEU A 59 -0.02 -7.18 -2.89
CA LEU A 59 1.30 -6.77 -3.40
C LEU A 59 1.86 -7.91 -4.25
N THR A 60 1.85 -7.73 -5.57
CA THR A 60 2.47 -8.68 -6.51
C THR A 60 3.98 -8.48 -6.56
N ASP A 61 4.74 -9.53 -6.90
CA ASP A 61 6.22 -9.46 -6.91
C ASP A 61 6.79 -8.93 -5.58
N SER A 62 6.16 -9.31 -4.47
CA SER A 62 6.46 -8.82 -3.12
C SER A 62 7.93 -9.05 -2.73
N ALA A 63 8.54 -10.13 -3.20
CA ALA A 63 9.97 -10.38 -3.02
C ALA A 63 10.86 -9.32 -3.70
N LYS A 64 10.48 -8.83 -4.89
CA LYS A 64 11.21 -7.74 -5.58
C LYS A 64 11.03 -6.42 -4.86
N ALA A 65 9.79 -6.09 -4.48
CA ALA A 65 9.50 -4.90 -3.70
C ALA A 65 10.29 -4.89 -2.38
N LYS A 66 10.28 -6.01 -1.64
CA LYS A 66 11.06 -6.18 -0.41
C LYS A 66 12.56 -5.97 -0.64
N ALA A 67 13.11 -6.50 -1.73
CA ALA A 67 14.53 -6.34 -2.05
C ALA A 67 14.92 -4.90 -2.41
N ALA A 68 13.97 -4.09 -2.90
CA ALA A 68 14.19 -2.70 -3.27
C ALA A 68 13.98 -1.70 -2.11
N LEU A 69 13.35 -2.13 -1.03
CA LEU A 69 13.05 -1.31 0.14
C LEU A 69 14.03 -1.59 1.27
N ASP A 70 14.35 -0.55 2.05
CA ASP A 70 15.07 -0.75 3.29
C ASP A 70 14.19 -1.46 4.33
N SER A 71 14.83 -2.10 5.32
CA SER A 71 14.14 -2.91 6.34
C SER A 71 13.12 -2.10 7.15
N HIS A 72 13.37 -0.80 7.39
CA HIS A 72 12.45 0.03 8.16
C HIS A 72 11.17 0.31 7.35
N THR A 73 11.32 0.66 6.07
CA THR A 73 10.17 0.86 5.17
C THR A 73 9.37 -0.43 4.99
N TRP A 74 10.03 -1.58 4.78
CA TRP A 74 9.34 -2.85 4.61
C TRP A 74 8.58 -3.29 5.86
N SER A 75 9.24 -3.30 7.02
CA SER A 75 8.57 -3.69 8.27
C SER A 75 7.46 -2.72 8.65
N GLY A 76 7.69 -1.42 8.49
CA GLY A 76 6.68 -0.40 8.77
C GLY A 76 5.47 -0.50 7.85
N LEU A 77 5.64 -0.87 6.58
CA LEU A 77 4.52 -1.17 5.68
C LEU A 77 3.65 -2.29 6.26
N LEU A 78 4.26 -3.40 6.68
CA LEU A 78 3.51 -4.53 7.25
C LEU A 78 2.80 -4.15 8.56
N GLU A 79 3.49 -3.42 9.43
CA GLU A 79 2.94 -2.95 10.71
C GLU A 79 1.77 -1.99 10.52
N VAL A 80 1.84 -1.06 9.56
CA VAL A 80 0.73 -0.15 9.26
C VAL A 80 -0.52 -0.94 8.86
N PHE A 81 -0.40 -1.87 7.91
CA PHE A 81 -1.54 -2.68 7.47
C PHE A 81 -2.13 -3.52 8.61
N ASP A 82 -1.28 -4.16 9.43
CA ASP A 82 -1.69 -4.93 10.60
C ASP A 82 -2.41 -4.06 11.64
N SER A 83 -1.84 -2.90 11.98
CA SER A 83 -2.39 -1.98 13.00
C SER A 83 -3.74 -1.38 12.63
N VAL A 84 -3.98 -1.11 11.33
CA VAL A 84 -5.26 -0.59 10.84
C VAL A 84 -6.27 -1.73 10.63
N GLY A 85 -5.82 -2.99 10.61
CA GLY A 85 -6.67 -4.15 10.38
C GLY A 85 -7.08 -4.32 8.91
N VAL A 86 -6.25 -3.85 7.96
CA VAL A 86 -6.47 -4.04 6.52
C VAL A 86 -5.56 -5.16 6.02
N ASP A 87 -6.14 -6.14 5.34
CA ASP A 87 -5.37 -7.25 4.79
C ASP A 87 -4.39 -6.78 3.70
N LEU A 88 -3.10 -7.10 3.88
CA LEU A 88 -2.05 -7.02 2.86
C LEU A 88 -1.58 -8.42 2.48
N VAL A 89 -2.00 -8.89 1.30
CA VAL A 89 -1.60 -10.19 0.77
C VAL A 89 -0.32 -10.05 -0.05
N LEU A 90 0.73 -10.75 0.35
CA LEU A 90 2.00 -10.80 -0.37
C LEU A 90 1.97 -11.94 -1.41
N ARG A 91 2.29 -11.63 -2.67
CA ARG A 91 2.38 -12.59 -3.79
C ARG A 91 3.69 -12.47 -4.55
#